data_AF-K4R505-F1
#
_entry.id   AF-K4R505-F1
#
_cell.length_a   1.000
_cell.length_b   1.000
_cell.length_c   1.000
_cell.angle_alpha   90.00
_cell.angle_beta   90.00
_cell.angle_gamma   90.00
#
_symmetry.space_group_name_H-M   'P 1'
#
loop_
_entity.id
_entity.type
_entity.pdbx_description
1 polymer ?
#
loop_
_entity_poly.entity_id
_entity_poly.type
_entity_poly.pdbx_seq_one_letter_code
_entity_poly.pdbx_strand_id
1 'polypeptide(L)'
;MSVHSRSLEQLDGQRWPDPPEDTTVMVKNVHELRRRPIGTLEPHELARLICQDVGLPWLLPLAVDILRDAALRQGSGGWYDGDLLYAVASRKPEVWADAPDLARMFKETAAMLEG
;
A
#
# COMPACT_ATOMS: atom_id res chain seq x y z
N MET A 1 10.58 16.22 -8.06
CA MET A 1 10.50 14.76 -8.26
C MET A 1 9.23 14.27 -7.57
N SER A 2 8.42 13.45 -8.24
CA SER A 2 7.17 12.94 -7.66
C SER A 2 7.48 11.97 -6.49
N VAL A 3 6.63 11.92 -5.48
CA VAL A 3 6.75 10.94 -4.38
C VAL A 3 6.77 9.49 -4.92
N HIS A 4 6.10 9.23 -6.04
CA HIS A 4 6.01 7.92 -6.69
C HIS A 4 7.33 7.41 -7.27
N SER A 5 8.27 8.32 -7.61
CA SER A 5 9.57 7.95 -8.18
C SER A 5 10.62 7.66 -7.11
N ARG A 6 10.23 7.61 -5.82
CA ARG A 6 11.13 7.36 -4.69
C ARG A 6 10.77 6.04 -4.00
N SER A 7 11.78 5.37 -3.48
CA SER A 7 11.61 4.15 -2.68
C SER A 7 11.24 4.47 -1.23
N LEU A 8 10.77 3.47 -0.49
CA LEU A 8 10.50 3.65 0.94
C LEU A 8 11.78 4.01 1.70
N GLU A 9 12.92 3.43 1.36
CA GLU A 9 14.20 3.83 1.99
C GLU A 9 14.52 5.33 1.78
N GLN A 10 14.19 5.88 0.62
CA GLN A 10 14.39 7.30 0.33
C GLN A 10 13.35 8.19 1.01
N LEU A 11 12.10 7.73 1.11
CA LEU A 11 11.00 8.47 1.73
C LEU A 11 11.12 8.51 3.25
N ASP A 12 11.49 7.38 3.85
CA ASP A 12 11.77 7.26 5.29
C ASP A 12 13.11 7.89 5.67
N GLY A 13 13.97 8.19 4.69
CA GLY A 13 15.34 8.65 4.92
C GLY A 13 16.23 7.61 5.60
N GLN A 14 15.82 6.34 5.58
CA GLN A 14 16.46 5.24 6.29
C GLN A 14 16.64 4.03 5.38
N ARG A 15 17.90 3.73 5.08
CA ARG A 15 18.31 2.48 4.44
C ARG A 15 18.42 1.38 5.48
N TRP A 16 17.81 0.22 5.22
CA TRP A 16 17.99 -0.96 6.09
C TRP A 16 19.25 -1.73 5.66
N PRO A 17 19.94 -2.39 6.60
CA PRO A 17 20.97 -3.35 6.23
C PRO A 17 20.39 -4.48 5.38
N ASP A 18 21.24 -5.21 4.68
CA ASP A 18 20.82 -6.41 3.96
C ASP A 18 20.26 -7.44 4.95
N PRO A 19 19.18 -8.15 4.59
CA PRO A 19 18.59 -9.16 5.45
C PRO A 19 19.58 -10.33 5.65
N PRO A 20 19.67 -10.93 6.85
CA PRO A 20 20.47 -12.13 7.07
C PRO A 20 20.10 -13.27 6.10
N GLU A 21 21.07 -14.08 5.68
CA GLU A 21 20.84 -15.15 4.69
C GLU A 21 19.83 -16.19 5.18
N ASP A 22 19.76 -16.43 6.49
CA ASP A 22 18.89 -17.39 7.16
C ASP A 22 17.48 -16.84 7.47
N THR A 23 17.19 -15.60 7.08
CA THR A 23 15.85 -15.04 7.30
C THR A 23 14.80 -15.61 6.35
N THR A 24 13.53 -15.39 6.69
CA THR A 24 12.39 -15.87 5.91
C THR A 24 12.32 -15.19 4.54
N VAL A 25 11.70 -15.89 3.57
CA VAL A 25 11.41 -15.31 2.24
C VAL A 25 10.58 -14.02 2.35
N MET A 26 9.67 -13.94 3.32
CA MET A 26 8.87 -12.73 3.55
C MET A 26 9.75 -11.53 3.89
N VAL A 27 10.71 -11.69 4.81
CA VAL A 27 11.63 -10.61 5.18
C VAL A 27 12.48 -10.20 3.97
N LYS A 28 13.02 -11.15 3.20
CA LYS A 28 13.79 -10.85 1.98
C LYS A 28 12.97 -10.05 0.98
N ASN A 29 11.71 -10.43 0.76
CA ASN A 29 10.80 -9.71 -0.13
C ASN A 29 10.51 -8.29 0.37
N VAL A 30 10.24 -8.10 1.66
CA VAL A 30 10.02 -6.75 2.23
C VAL A 30 11.25 -5.86 2.01
N HIS A 31 12.47 -6.38 2.26
CA HIS A 31 13.70 -5.62 2.03
C HIS A 31 13.90 -5.24 0.56
N GLU A 32 13.58 -6.14 -0.37
CA GLU A 32 13.67 -5.88 -1.80
C GLU A 32 12.66 -4.82 -2.25
N LEU A 33 11.38 -4.97 -1.89
CA LEU A 33 10.33 -4.03 -2.26
C LEU A 33 10.56 -2.63 -1.70
N ARG A 34 11.12 -2.48 -0.48
CA ARG A 34 11.44 -1.17 0.11
C ARG A 34 12.48 -0.36 -0.69
N ARG A 35 13.27 -1.02 -1.55
CA ARG A 35 14.31 -0.38 -2.39
C ARG A 35 13.78 0.11 -3.73
N ARG A 36 12.60 -0.34 -4.15
CA ARG A 36 11.97 0.05 -5.41
C ARG A 36 11.15 1.33 -5.25
N PRO A 37 11.05 2.17 -6.30
CA PRO A 37 10.12 3.30 -6.30
C PRO A 37 8.68 2.86 -6.04
N ILE A 38 7.97 3.51 -5.13
CA ILE A 38 6.63 3.07 -4.71
C ILE A 38 5.62 3.04 -5.86
N GLY A 39 5.78 3.90 -6.88
CA GLY A 39 4.91 3.92 -8.06
C GLY A 39 5.17 2.79 -9.06
N THR A 40 6.17 1.94 -8.82
CA THR A 40 6.48 0.75 -9.64
C THR A 40 6.08 -0.55 -8.97
N LEU A 41 5.47 -0.47 -7.79
CA LEU A 41 4.99 -1.63 -7.06
C LEU A 41 3.62 -2.02 -7.61
N GLU A 42 3.44 -3.32 -7.84
CA GLU A 42 2.15 -3.89 -8.23
C GLU A 42 1.19 -3.94 -7.02
N PRO A 43 -0.14 -3.93 -7.23
CA PRO A 43 -1.13 -3.94 -6.13
C PRO A 43 -0.87 -4.99 -5.04
N HIS A 44 -0.57 -6.23 -5.43
CA HIS A 44 -0.24 -7.32 -4.50
C HIS A 44 1.07 -7.11 -3.72
N GLU A 45 2.03 -6.36 -4.28
CA GLU A 45 3.28 -5.99 -3.61
C GLU A 45 3.05 -4.88 -2.57
N LEU A 46 2.21 -3.89 -2.91
CA LEU A 46 1.73 -2.90 -1.92
C LEU A 46 1.01 -3.60 -0.77
N ALA A 47 0.06 -4.48 -1.11
CA ALA A 47 -0.72 -5.24 -0.12
C ALA A 47 0.21 -5.99 0.84
N ARG A 48 1.25 -6.65 0.31
CA ARG A 48 2.26 -7.34 1.11
C ARG A 48 2.95 -6.41 2.10
N LEU A 49 3.43 -5.24 1.65
CA LEU A 49 4.10 -4.28 2.54
C LEU A 49 3.14 -3.72 3.60
N ILE A 50 1.93 -3.34 3.20
CA ILE A 50 0.90 -2.81 4.11
C ILE A 50 0.53 -3.85 5.18
N CYS A 51 0.37 -5.11 4.80
CA CYS A 51 0.09 -6.20 5.74
C CYS A 51 1.17 -6.37 6.81
N GLN A 52 2.41 -5.99 6.52
CA GLN A 52 3.55 -6.03 7.46
C GLN A 52 3.76 -4.70 8.21
N ASP A 53 2.84 -3.74 8.09
CA ASP A 53 2.93 -2.39 8.67
C ASP A 53 4.17 -1.60 8.19
N VAL A 54 4.61 -1.86 6.95
CA VAL A 54 5.78 -1.21 6.35
C VAL A 54 5.36 -0.04 5.46
N GLY A 55 5.93 1.13 5.70
CA GLY A 55 5.77 2.29 4.82
C GLY A 55 4.36 2.87 4.76
N LEU A 56 3.51 2.59 5.76
CA LEU A 56 2.09 2.97 5.78
C LEU A 56 1.81 4.44 5.44
N PRO A 57 2.57 5.45 5.93
CA PRO A 57 2.32 6.85 5.60
C PRO A 57 2.40 7.17 4.11
N TRP A 58 3.18 6.38 3.36
CA TRP A 58 3.40 6.55 1.93
C TRP A 58 2.52 5.62 1.10
N LEU A 59 2.32 4.39 1.57
CA LEU A 59 1.60 3.36 0.82
C LEU A 59 0.09 3.45 0.95
N LEU A 60 -0.45 3.91 2.08
CA LEU A 60 -1.91 4.00 2.25
C LEU A 60 -2.54 5.02 1.28
N PRO A 61 -2.00 6.24 1.09
CA PRO A 61 -2.54 7.15 0.09
C PRO A 61 -2.55 6.55 -1.31
N LEU A 62 -1.44 5.93 -1.70
CA LEU A 62 -1.30 5.29 -3.01
C LEU A 62 -2.28 4.12 -3.19
N ALA A 63 -2.44 3.27 -2.17
CA ALA A 63 -3.36 2.14 -2.21
C ALA A 63 -4.82 2.60 -2.33
N VAL A 64 -5.22 3.64 -1.59
CA VAL A 64 -6.59 4.18 -1.68
C VAL A 64 -6.83 4.80 -3.06
N ASP A 65 -5.87 5.51 -3.63
CA ASP A 65 -6.00 6.04 -5.00
C ASP A 65 -6.17 4.92 -6.03
N ILE A 66 -5.37 3.85 -5.95
CA ILE A 66 -5.49 2.67 -6.83
C ILE A 66 -6.89 2.03 -6.69
N LEU A 67 -7.36 1.83 -5.46
CA LEU A 67 -8.68 1.25 -5.19
C LEU A 67 -9.82 2.14 -5.71
N ARG A 68 -9.70 3.47 -5.56
CA ARG A 68 -10.68 4.43 -6.05
C ARG A 68 -10.77 4.42 -7.57
N ASP A 69 -9.63 4.42 -8.24
CA ASP A 69 -9.56 4.33 -9.70
C ASP A 69 -10.12 3.00 -10.21
N ALA A 70 -9.96 1.91 -9.45
CA ALA A 70 -10.57 0.63 -9.77
C ALA A 70 -12.09 0.64 -9.55
N ALA A 71 -12.57 1.24 -8.45
CA ALA A 71 -14.00 1.39 -8.15
C ALA A 71 -14.73 2.18 -9.24
N LEU A 72 -14.15 3.29 -9.71
CA LEU A 72 -14.70 4.10 -10.80
C LEU A 72 -14.78 3.32 -12.13
N ARG A 73 -13.91 2.33 -12.34
CA ARG A 73 -13.92 1.46 -13.52
C ARG A 73 -14.79 0.22 -13.35
N GLN A 74 -15.23 -0.11 -12.13
CA GLN A 74 -15.96 -1.35 -11.83
C GLN A 74 -17.27 -1.43 -12.63
N GLY A 75 -18.01 -0.32 -12.74
CA GLY A 75 -19.24 -0.24 -13.56
C GLY A 75 -19.04 -0.48 -15.08
N SER A 76 -17.79 -0.50 -15.55
CA SER A 76 -17.40 -0.85 -16.92
C SER A 76 -16.69 -2.21 -17.05
N GLY A 77 -16.76 -3.05 -16.00
CA GLY A 77 -16.09 -4.35 -15.95
C GLY A 77 -14.66 -4.32 -15.43
N GLY A 78 -14.24 -3.23 -14.78
CA GLY A 78 -12.94 -3.14 -14.12
C GLY A 78 -12.81 -4.11 -12.94
N TRP A 79 -11.62 -4.70 -12.79
CA TRP A 79 -11.26 -5.55 -11.64
C TRP A 79 -10.35 -4.78 -10.69
N TYR A 80 -10.43 -5.11 -9.40
CA TYR A 80 -9.55 -4.60 -8.36
C TYR A 80 -8.89 -5.74 -7.61
N ASP A 81 -7.72 -5.48 -7.04
CA ASP A 81 -7.00 -6.47 -6.24
C ASP A 81 -7.63 -6.57 -4.84
N GLY A 82 -8.23 -7.73 -4.54
CA GLY A 82 -8.87 -8.01 -3.26
C GLY A 82 -7.88 -8.08 -2.10
N ASP A 83 -6.63 -8.47 -2.34
CA ASP A 83 -5.59 -8.48 -1.31
C ASP A 83 -5.21 -7.06 -0.93
N LEU A 84 -5.18 -6.13 -1.89
CA LEU A 84 -4.97 -4.71 -1.61
C LEU A 84 -6.10 -4.11 -0.77
N LEU A 85 -7.36 -4.40 -1.13
CA LEU A 85 -8.50 -3.97 -0.32
C LEU A 85 -8.41 -4.52 1.10
N TYR A 86 -8.15 -5.82 1.25
CA TYR A 86 -8.00 -6.47 2.56
C TYR A 86 -6.85 -5.89 3.38
N ALA A 87 -5.69 -5.66 2.77
CA ALA A 87 -4.52 -5.09 3.43
C ALA A 87 -4.82 -3.71 4.03
N VAL A 88 -5.53 -2.86 3.29
CA VAL A 88 -5.94 -1.52 3.74
C VAL A 88 -7.05 -1.62 4.78
N ALA A 89 -8.10 -2.40 4.54
CA ALA A 89 -9.25 -2.56 5.44
C ALA A 89 -8.87 -3.14 6.81
N SER A 90 -7.86 -4.02 6.85
CA SER A 90 -7.40 -4.68 8.07
C SER A 90 -6.49 -3.80 8.95
N ARG A 91 -6.13 -2.59 8.51
CA ARG A 91 -5.29 -1.69 9.32
C ARG A 91 -6.04 -1.24 10.57
N LYS A 92 -5.33 -1.24 11.69
CA LYS A 92 -5.92 -0.85 12.97
C LYS A 92 -6.38 0.61 12.94
N PRO A 93 -7.42 0.98 13.71
CA PRO A 93 -7.97 2.33 13.72
C PRO A 93 -6.93 3.43 14.00
N GLU A 94 -5.89 3.13 14.77
CA GLU A 94 -4.84 4.09 15.14
C GLU A 94 -4.04 4.56 13.92
N VAL A 95 -3.87 3.70 12.91
CA VAL A 95 -3.17 4.04 11.65
C VAL A 95 -3.90 5.18 10.91
N TRP A 96 -5.21 5.27 11.09
CA TRP A 96 -6.07 6.26 10.43
C TRP A 96 -6.24 7.54 11.23
N ALA A 97 -5.85 7.56 12.51
CA ALA A 97 -6.06 8.68 13.41
C ALA A 97 -5.38 9.96 12.89
N ASP A 98 -4.19 9.81 12.31
CA ASP A 98 -3.40 10.91 11.75
C ASP A 98 -3.81 11.28 10.31
N ALA A 99 -4.76 10.55 9.70
CA ALA A 99 -5.21 10.77 8.32
C ALA A 99 -6.74 10.59 8.16
N PRO A 100 -7.57 11.40 8.87
CA PRO A 100 -9.02 11.23 8.87
C PRO A 100 -9.67 11.41 7.49
N ASP A 101 -9.13 12.32 6.65
CA ASP A 101 -9.61 12.49 5.28
C ASP A 101 -9.30 11.29 4.40
N LEU A 102 -8.11 10.69 4.56
CA LEU A 102 -7.75 9.47 3.85
C LEU A 102 -8.64 8.31 4.28
N ALA A 103 -8.94 8.20 5.57
CA ALA A 103 -9.84 7.18 6.11
C ALA A 103 -11.26 7.33 5.54
N ARG A 104 -11.76 8.57 5.44
CA ARG A 104 -13.06 8.85 4.82
C ARG A 104 -13.07 8.47 3.33
N MET A 105 -12.05 8.87 2.59
CA MET A 105 -11.90 8.52 1.17
C MET A 105 -11.84 7.00 0.96
N PHE A 106 -11.13 6.27 1.84
CA PHE A 106 -11.10 4.82 1.80
C PHE A 106 -12.48 4.21 2.06
N LYS A 107 -13.23 4.69 3.04
CA LYS A 107 -14.60 4.20 3.33
C LYS A 107 -15.55 4.41 2.16
N GLU A 108 -15.50 5.59 1.54
CA GLU A 108 -16.29 5.90 0.33
C GLU A 108 -15.91 4.95 -0.82
N THR A 109 -14.62 4.73 -1.01
CA THR A 109 -14.08 3.81 -2.03
C THR A 109 -14.51 2.36 -1.79
N ALA A 110 -14.40 1.88 -0.55
CA ALA A 110 -14.79 0.52 -0.19
C ALA A 110 -16.29 0.27 -0.44
N ALA A 111 -17.14 1.23 -0.08
CA ALA A 111 -18.58 1.15 -0.33
C ALA A 111 -18.92 1.07 -1.83
N MET A 112 -18.14 1.74 -2.70
CA MET A 112 -18.30 1.64 -4.15
C MET A 112 -17.87 0.28 -4.72
N LEU A 113 -16.97 -0.44 -4.03
CA LEU A 113 -16.47 -1.74 -4.47
C LEU A 113 -17.38 -2.90 -4.04
N GLU A 114 -18.19 -2.70 -3.01
CA GLU A 114 -19.15 -3.66 -2.45
C GLU A 114 -20.55 -3.61 -3.10
N GLY A 115 -20.88 -2.53 -3.81
CA GLY A 115 -22.20 -2.27 -4.42
C GLY A 115 -22.27 -2.60 -5.90
#